data_AF-A0A815FL11-F1
#
_entry.id   AF-A0A815FL11-F1
#
_cell.length_a   1.000
_cell.length_b   1.000
_cell.length_c   1.000
_cell.angle_alpha   90.00
_cell.angle_beta   90.00
_cell.angle_gamma   90.00
#
_symmetry.space_group_name_H-M   'P 1'
#
loop_
_entity.id
_entity.type
_entity.pdbx_description
1 polymer ?
#
loop_
_entity_poly.entity_id
_entity_poly.type
_entity_poly.pdbx_seq_one_letter_code
_entity_poly.pdbx_strand_id
1 'polypeptide(L)'
;MATLIINKTTNFELETSTTTTTITYTKANSSQIIVPITSSGDSIVGLYNTSAGQPTGAYNGRYSSSAENPPKAIDGLLSTKYLNFGVRGSAGAILNGPGVNTGFFVTPTISTTSVAVALLFATANDFPNRDPLTVTLEGTNATDVEALHLGSSWTLIYSGPTGIDPATDPGRNTYMQQQDFSNAIAFRSYRLLVTSQRGDDSSVQYAEAQILGYF
;
A
#
# COMPACT_ATOMS: atom_id res chain seq x y z
N MET A 1 39.50 -22.60 -27.92
CA MET A 1 38.45 -21.63 -27.53
C MET A 1 37.12 -22.24 -27.94
N ALA A 2 36.06 -22.32 -27.13
CA ALA A 2 35.78 -21.71 -25.84
C ALA A 2 35.15 -22.76 -24.91
N THR A 3 35.51 -22.66 -23.64
CA THR A 3 34.89 -23.36 -22.51
C THR A 3 33.60 -22.63 -22.13
N LEU A 4 32.51 -23.36 -21.89
CA LEU A 4 31.38 -22.87 -21.11
C LEU A 4 31.00 -23.93 -20.06
N ILE A 5 31.03 -23.52 -18.80
CA ILE A 5 30.66 -24.31 -17.63
C ILE A 5 29.41 -23.67 -16.98
N ILE A 6 28.56 -24.55 -16.41
CA ILE A 6 27.66 -24.41 -15.25
C ILE A 6 26.14 -24.34 -15.52
N ASN A 7 25.54 -25.53 -15.38
CA ASN A 7 24.45 -25.98 -14.47
C ASN A 7 23.15 -25.18 -14.33
N LYS A 8 22.04 -25.79 -14.78
CA LYS A 8 21.04 -26.42 -13.90
C LYS A 8 20.23 -27.43 -14.71
N THR A 9 20.51 -28.71 -14.48
CA THR A 9 19.90 -29.84 -15.16
C THR A 9 18.43 -29.98 -14.77
N THR A 10 17.52 -29.80 -15.72
CA THR A 10 16.27 -30.57 -15.75
C THR A 10 16.27 -31.32 -17.08
N ASN A 11 16.66 -32.59 -17.02
CA ASN A 11 16.65 -33.49 -18.16
C ASN A 11 15.20 -33.73 -18.61
N PHE A 12 14.94 -33.64 -19.91
CA PHE A 12 13.83 -34.35 -20.53
C PHE A 12 14.44 -35.37 -21.47
N GLU A 13 14.17 -36.65 -21.21
CA GLU A 13 14.64 -37.77 -22.02
C GLU A 13 14.06 -37.68 -23.44
N LEU A 14 14.91 -37.89 -24.43
CA LEU A 14 14.57 -37.85 -25.85
C LEU A 14 14.31 -39.28 -26.32
N GLU A 15 13.04 -39.66 -26.52
CA GLU A 15 12.72 -40.81 -27.38
C GLU A 15 12.70 -40.35 -28.84
N THR A 16 13.57 -40.92 -29.67
CA THR A 16 13.65 -40.61 -31.09
C THR A 16 12.54 -41.33 -31.86
N SER A 17 11.61 -40.57 -32.44
CA SER A 17 10.77 -41.01 -33.56
C SER A 17 10.71 -39.91 -34.61
N THR A 18 10.98 -40.28 -35.86
CA THR A 18 11.04 -39.37 -37.01
C THR A 18 9.65 -38.88 -37.38
N THR A 19 9.25 -37.72 -36.85
CA THR A 19 8.14 -36.94 -37.39
C THR A 19 8.36 -35.48 -37.03
N THR A 20 8.48 -34.62 -38.04
CA THR A 20 8.61 -33.16 -37.86
C THR A 20 7.33 -32.63 -37.22
N THR A 21 7.29 -32.58 -35.90
CA THR A 21 6.23 -31.96 -35.12
C THR A 21 6.67 -30.54 -34.82
N THR A 22 5.99 -29.54 -35.39
CA THR A 22 6.15 -28.16 -34.97
C THR A 22 5.66 -28.04 -33.54
N ILE A 23 6.57 -28.01 -32.57
CA ILE A 23 6.23 -27.76 -31.17
C ILE A 23 6.06 -26.25 -31.01
N THR A 24 4.81 -25.78 -30.98
CA THR A 24 4.49 -24.42 -30.55
C THR A 24 4.61 -24.36 -29.03
N TYR A 25 5.69 -23.79 -28.52
CA TYR A 25 5.79 -23.45 -27.09
C TYR A 25 4.95 -22.20 -26.83
N THR A 26 3.73 -22.38 -26.37
CA THR A 26 3.01 -21.28 -25.71
C THR A 26 3.68 -21.04 -24.36
N LYS A 27 4.22 -19.83 -24.18
CA LYS A 27 4.69 -19.35 -22.87
C LYS A 27 3.53 -19.54 -21.89
N ALA A 28 3.72 -20.40 -20.88
CA ALA A 28 2.76 -20.51 -19.80
C ALA A 28 2.63 -19.12 -19.15
N ASN A 29 1.41 -18.57 -19.15
CA ASN A 29 1.12 -17.38 -18.38
C ASN A 29 1.26 -17.76 -16.91
N SER A 30 2.40 -17.41 -16.31
CA SER A 30 2.57 -17.46 -14.87
C SER A 30 1.63 -16.43 -14.26
N SER A 31 0.50 -16.87 -13.71
CA SER A 31 -0.30 -16.04 -12.81
C SER A 31 0.60 -15.68 -11.63
N GLN A 32 0.98 -14.42 -11.52
CA GLN A 32 1.72 -13.92 -10.36
C GLN A 32 0.83 -14.10 -9.13
N ILE A 33 1.38 -14.72 -8.09
CA ILE A 33 0.68 -14.87 -6.81
C ILE A 33 0.63 -13.49 -6.16
N ILE A 34 -0.58 -13.00 -5.91
CA ILE A 34 -0.81 -11.72 -5.23
C ILE A 34 -0.78 -11.96 -3.73
N VAL A 35 0.11 -11.25 -3.04
CA VAL A 35 0.31 -11.34 -1.58
C VAL A 35 0.42 -9.93 -0.99
N PRO A 36 0.24 -9.76 0.33
CA PRO A 36 0.66 -8.53 1.01
C PRO A 36 2.15 -8.26 0.77
N ILE A 37 2.47 -7.11 0.18
CA ILE A 37 3.86 -6.66 0.00
C ILE A 37 4.31 -5.81 1.19
N THR A 38 3.37 -5.26 1.96
CA THR A 38 3.62 -4.60 3.25
C THR A 38 3.38 -5.56 4.41
N SER A 39 4.18 -5.45 5.46
CA SER A 39 4.10 -6.31 6.65
C SER A 39 4.51 -5.60 7.94
N SER A 40 4.17 -6.22 9.07
CA SER A 40 4.62 -5.77 10.38
C SER A 40 6.15 -5.72 10.45
N GLY A 41 6.69 -4.55 10.81
CA GLY A 41 8.13 -4.30 10.87
C GLY A 41 8.69 -3.51 9.68
N ASP A 42 7.92 -3.30 8.61
CA ASP A 42 8.30 -2.37 7.55
C ASP A 42 8.46 -0.93 8.09
N SER A 43 9.44 -0.20 7.55
CA SER A 43 9.64 1.20 7.92
C SER A 43 8.48 2.03 7.38
N ILE A 44 7.73 2.67 8.29
CA ILE A 44 6.54 3.45 7.97
C ILE A 44 6.56 4.78 8.70
N VAL A 45 6.30 5.84 7.94
CA VAL A 45 6.24 7.22 8.44
C VAL A 45 4.87 7.78 8.13
N GLY A 46 4.18 8.23 9.18
CA GLY A 46 2.89 8.88 9.06
C GLY A 46 3.03 10.26 8.42
N LEU A 47 2.11 10.58 7.52
CA LEU A 47 2.11 11.81 6.74
C LEU A 47 0.89 12.65 7.04
N TYR A 48 1.04 13.95 6.81
CA TYR A 48 -0.05 14.91 6.87
C TYR A 48 0.23 16.12 5.98
N ASN A 49 -0.81 16.88 5.66
CA ASN A 49 -0.77 18.09 4.85
C ASN A 49 -0.06 17.89 3.50
N THR A 50 -0.39 16.79 2.84
CA THR A 50 0.18 16.47 1.54
C THR A 50 -0.85 15.77 0.68
N SER A 51 -0.72 15.99 -0.62
CA SER A 51 -1.52 15.35 -1.66
C SER A 51 -0.60 14.71 -2.69
N ALA A 52 -1.15 13.88 -3.57
CA ALA A 52 -0.37 13.23 -4.61
C ALA A 52 0.46 14.25 -5.42
N GLY A 53 1.73 13.92 -5.67
CA GLY A 53 2.71 14.78 -6.32
C GLY A 53 3.22 15.98 -5.50
N GLN A 54 2.72 16.21 -4.28
CA GLN A 54 3.17 17.31 -3.43
C GLN A 54 4.20 16.86 -2.39
N PRO A 55 5.08 17.78 -1.93
CA PRO A 55 5.98 17.53 -0.81
C PRO A 55 5.21 17.17 0.46
N THR A 56 5.89 16.45 1.36
CA THR A 56 5.32 16.13 2.67
C THR A 56 5.67 17.21 3.70
N GLY A 57 4.87 17.33 4.76
CA GLY A 57 5.05 18.34 5.81
C GLY A 57 6.26 18.15 6.73
N ALA A 58 7.23 17.29 6.40
CA ALA A 58 8.47 16.96 7.14
C ALA A 58 8.33 16.34 8.55
N TYR A 59 7.20 16.47 9.24
CA TYR A 59 6.97 15.83 10.54
C TYR A 59 6.07 14.58 10.40
N ASN A 60 6.22 13.65 11.34
CA ASN A 60 5.33 12.50 11.46
C ASN A 60 3.91 12.98 11.83
N GLY A 61 2.86 12.39 11.25
CA GLY A 61 1.46 12.68 11.57
C GLY A 61 1.18 12.75 13.08
N ARG A 62 0.14 13.49 13.49
CA ARG A 62 -0.30 13.50 14.89
C ARG A 62 -1.20 12.28 15.16
N TYR A 63 -0.90 11.53 16.21
CA TYR A 63 -1.65 10.34 16.67
C TYR A 63 -1.75 10.34 18.20
N SER A 64 -2.72 9.61 18.78
CA SER A 64 -3.11 9.81 20.19
C SER A 64 -2.12 9.24 21.20
N SER A 65 -1.43 8.15 20.85
CA SER A 65 -0.52 7.40 21.72
C SER A 65 0.40 6.49 20.90
N SER A 66 1.38 5.85 21.55
CA SER A 66 2.21 4.81 20.92
C SER A 66 1.41 3.59 20.45
N ALA A 67 0.16 3.43 20.90
CA ALA A 67 -0.70 2.31 20.53
C ALA A 67 -1.47 2.52 19.21
N GLU A 68 -1.50 3.74 18.67
CA GLU A 68 -2.23 4.09 17.44
C GLU A 68 -1.35 4.77 16.39
N ASN A 69 -0.06 4.42 16.40
CA ASN A 69 0.98 5.00 15.55
C ASN A 69 0.99 4.39 14.13
N PRO A 70 1.76 4.96 13.16
CA PRO A 70 1.71 4.51 11.76
C PRO A 70 1.93 3.01 11.51
N PRO A 71 2.80 2.28 12.25
CA PRO A 71 2.92 0.81 12.14
C PRO A 71 1.61 0.03 12.27
N LYS A 72 0.60 0.59 12.95
CA LYS A 72 -0.72 -0.02 13.10
C LYS A 72 -1.57 -0.01 11.84
N ALA A 73 -1.07 0.56 10.75
CA ALA A 73 -1.73 0.52 9.45
C ALA A 73 -1.53 -0.82 8.73
N ILE A 74 -0.52 -1.60 9.11
CA ILE A 74 -0.05 -2.78 8.34
C ILE A 74 0.47 -3.89 9.25
N ASP A 75 0.02 -3.96 10.52
CA ASP A 75 0.54 -4.93 11.49
C ASP A 75 -0.18 -6.28 11.47
N GLY A 76 -1.19 -6.44 10.61
CA GLY A 76 -1.96 -7.67 10.41
C GLY A 76 -2.97 -7.93 11.53
N LEU A 77 -3.37 -6.91 12.28
CA LEU A 77 -4.16 -7.03 13.50
C LEU A 77 -5.38 -6.11 13.48
N LEU A 78 -6.57 -6.70 13.33
CA LEU A 78 -7.84 -5.96 13.37
C LEU A 78 -8.16 -5.34 14.74
N SER A 79 -7.43 -5.71 15.80
CA SER A 79 -7.59 -5.17 17.15
C SER A 79 -6.80 -3.88 17.40
N THR A 80 -5.91 -3.49 16.48
CA THR A 80 -5.14 -2.25 16.53
C THR A 80 -5.64 -1.28 15.45
N LYS A 81 -5.20 -0.02 15.51
CA LYS A 81 -5.54 0.97 14.49
C LYS A 81 -4.47 2.01 14.32
N TYR A 82 -4.31 2.50 13.11
CA TYR A 82 -3.63 3.77 12.89
C TYR A 82 -4.67 4.89 12.96
N LEU A 83 -4.41 5.90 13.80
CA LEU A 83 -5.22 7.11 13.92
C LEU A 83 -4.38 8.32 13.50
N ASN A 84 -4.87 9.16 12.59
CA ASN A 84 -4.14 10.34 12.14
C ASN A 84 -5.01 11.61 12.23
N PHE A 85 -4.62 12.54 13.10
CA PHE A 85 -5.27 13.85 13.31
C PHE A 85 -4.82 14.92 12.29
N GLY A 86 -3.80 14.63 11.48
CA GLY A 86 -3.21 15.61 10.57
C GLY A 86 -2.45 16.75 11.27
N VAL A 87 -2.53 17.98 10.74
CA VAL A 87 -1.77 19.15 11.21
C VAL A 87 -2.26 19.70 12.55
N ARG A 88 -3.56 19.54 12.86
CA ARG A 88 -4.25 20.34 13.89
C ARG A 88 -4.80 19.41 14.97
N GLY A 89 -4.16 19.47 16.13
CA GLY A 89 -4.10 18.40 17.10
C GLY A 89 -5.33 18.14 17.96
N SER A 90 -5.18 17.10 18.76
CA SER A 90 -5.93 16.74 19.95
C SER A 90 -6.70 17.92 20.58
N ALA A 91 -8.03 17.80 20.63
CA ALA A 91 -8.97 18.63 21.39
C ALA A 91 -8.74 20.16 21.33
N GLY A 92 -9.34 20.87 20.35
CA GLY A 92 -9.70 22.29 20.55
C GLY A 92 -9.48 23.28 19.41
N ALA A 93 -8.98 22.89 18.24
CA ALA A 93 -8.92 23.79 17.08
C ALA A 93 -10.08 23.52 16.10
N ILE A 94 -10.72 24.57 15.57
CA ILE A 94 -11.72 24.49 14.49
C ILE A 94 -11.08 23.81 13.27
N LEU A 95 -11.72 22.77 12.74
CA LEU A 95 -11.20 21.93 11.64
C LEU A 95 -12.06 22.09 10.39
N ASN A 96 -11.42 22.15 9.22
CA ASN A 96 -12.05 21.82 7.95
C ASN A 96 -11.29 20.59 7.40
N GLY A 97 -11.94 19.42 7.32
CA GLY A 97 -11.40 18.19 6.73
C GLY A 97 -10.15 17.60 7.41
N PRO A 98 -10.10 17.45 8.75
CA PRO A 98 -9.03 16.70 9.41
C PRO A 98 -9.02 15.23 8.94
N GLY A 99 -7.86 14.57 8.91
CA GLY A 99 -7.73 13.21 8.34
C GLY A 99 -7.58 13.17 6.80
N VAL A 100 -8.17 14.10 6.05
CA VAL A 100 -7.88 14.28 4.61
C VAL A 100 -6.46 14.84 4.42
N ASN A 101 -5.78 14.45 3.34
CA ASN A 101 -4.38 14.78 3.07
C ASN A 101 -3.43 14.24 4.15
N THR A 102 -3.81 13.13 4.78
CA THR A 102 -2.99 12.36 5.72
C THR A 102 -2.76 10.95 5.19
N GLY A 103 -1.89 10.18 5.83
CA GLY A 103 -1.63 8.80 5.44
C GLY A 103 -0.26 8.36 5.90
N PHE A 104 0.48 7.68 5.04
CA PHE A 104 1.85 7.24 5.33
C PHE A 104 2.65 7.02 4.06
N PHE A 105 3.98 6.98 4.18
CA PHE A 105 4.81 6.21 3.25
C PHE A 105 5.41 5.01 3.97
N VAL A 106 5.65 3.95 3.22
CA VAL A 106 6.21 2.68 3.69
C VAL A 106 7.29 2.19 2.73
N THR A 107 8.34 1.59 3.29
CA THR A 107 9.36 0.84 2.54
C THR A 107 9.24 -0.64 2.88
N PRO A 108 8.58 -1.44 2.03
CA PRO A 108 8.54 -2.88 2.14
C PRO A 108 9.91 -3.53 2.28
N THR A 109 10.01 -4.51 3.18
CA THR A 109 11.23 -5.31 3.37
C THR A 109 11.18 -6.67 2.65
N ILE A 110 10.02 -7.02 2.08
CA ILE A 110 9.79 -8.32 1.41
C ILE A 110 10.68 -8.53 0.18
N SER A 111 11.06 -7.45 -0.51
CA SER A 111 11.96 -7.45 -1.67
C SER A 111 12.57 -6.06 -1.87
N THR A 112 13.59 -5.95 -2.72
CA THR A 112 14.17 -4.63 -3.08
C THR A 112 13.17 -3.74 -3.80
N THR A 113 12.32 -4.32 -4.64
CA THR A 113 11.23 -3.64 -5.36
C THR A 113 10.08 -4.61 -5.54
N SER A 114 8.85 -4.12 -5.43
CA SER A 114 7.62 -4.89 -5.64
C SER A 114 6.67 -4.16 -6.58
N VAL A 115 5.67 -4.85 -7.12
CA VAL A 115 4.59 -4.27 -7.91
C VAL A 115 3.30 -4.35 -7.09
N ALA A 116 2.76 -3.20 -6.70
CA ALA A 116 1.44 -3.10 -6.07
C ALA A 116 0.36 -3.18 -7.14
N VAL A 117 -0.69 -3.97 -6.92
CA VAL A 117 -1.85 -4.11 -7.83
C VAL A 117 -3.19 -4.14 -7.11
N ALA A 118 -3.21 -4.17 -5.77
CA ALA A 118 -4.46 -4.02 -5.03
C ALA A 118 -4.26 -3.39 -3.65
N LEU A 119 -5.34 -2.85 -3.10
CA LEU A 119 -5.45 -2.38 -1.72
C LEU A 119 -6.51 -3.18 -0.97
N LEU A 120 -6.23 -3.52 0.29
CA LEU A 120 -7.20 -4.14 1.19
C LEU A 120 -7.22 -3.40 2.53
N PHE A 121 -8.33 -2.72 2.80
CA PHE A 121 -8.54 -1.97 4.03
C PHE A 121 -9.31 -2.79 5.07
N ALA A 122 -9.11 -2.44 6.34
CA ALA A 122 -10.00 -2.84 7.42
C ALA A 122 -10.39 -1.65 8.30
N THR A 123 -11.65 -1.65 8.74
CA THR A 123 -12.18 -0.60 9.61
C THR A 123 -11.63 -0.71 11.03
N ALA A 124 -11.44 0.44 11.69
CA ALA A 124 -11.04 0.49 13.09
C ALA A 124 -12.22 0.25 14.05
N ASN A 125 -11.96 0.35 15.36
CA ASN A 125 -12.85 -0.15 16.41
C ASN A 125 -13.95 0.80 16.93
N ASP A 126 -13.90 2.12 16.69
CA ASP A 126 -14.77 3.09 17.38
C ASP A 126 -15.70 3.94 16.48
N PHE A 127 -15.18 4.92 15.72
CA PHE A 127 -16.00 5.93 15.03
C PHE A 127 -16.07 5.75 13.51
N PRO A 128 -17.25 5.43 12.93
CA PRO A 128 -17.42 5.27 11.48
C PRO A 128 -17.17 6.55 10.68
N ASN A 129 -17.41 7.74 11.26
CA ASN A 129 -17.17 9.02 10.58
C ASN A 129 -15.70 9.22 10.17
N ARG A 130 -14.78 8.50 10.82
CA ARG A 130 -13.34 8.55 10.60
C ARG A 130 -12.84 7.54 9.56
N ASP A 131 -13.74 6.78 8.94
CA ASP A 131 -13.38 5.80 7.92
C ASP A 131 -12.83 6.53 6.66
N PRO A 132 -11.67 6.12 6.11
CA PRO A 132 -11.19 6.63 4.83
C PRO A 132 -12.04 6.07 3.69
N LEU A 133 -12.70 6.93 2.90
CA LEU A 133 -13.51 6.47 1.76
C LEU A 133 -12.71 6.35 0.47
N THR A 134 -11.80 7.30 0.23
CA THR A 134 -10.95 7.30 -0.96
C THR A 134 -9.51 7.60 -0.60
N VAL A 135 -8.59 7.07 -1.42
CA VAL A 135 -7.14 7.19 -1.24
C VAL A 135 -6.44 7.40 -2.59
N THR A 136 -5.20 7.86 -2.53
CA THR A 136 -4.21 7.69 -3.59
C THR A 136 -3.11 6.75 -3.15
N LEU A 137 -2.57 5.96 -4.08
CA LEU A 137 -1.33 5.22 -3.91
C LEU A 137 -0.32 5.70 -4.95
N GLU A 138 0.89 5.99 -4.48
CA GLU A 138 2.03 6.35 -5.32
C GLU A 138 3.22 5.42 -5.03
N GLY A 139 4.06 5.19 -6.03
CA GLY A 139 5.31 4.43 -5.91
C GLY A 139 6.54 5.29 -6.18
N THR A 140 7.67 4.96 -5.55
CA THR A 140 8.98 5.57 -5.85
C THR A 140 10.12 4.56 -5.80
N ASN A 141 11.15 4.81 -6.60
CA ASN A 141 12.43 4.10 -6.57
C ASN A 141 13.56 4.94 -5.95
N ALA A 142 13.22 6.07 -5.31
CA ALA A 142 14.17 6.85 -4.54
C ALA A 142 14.79 6.01 -3.41
N THR A 143 16.09 6.16 -3.21
CA THR A 143 16.86 5.40 -2.22
C THR A 143 17.12 6.18 -0.93
N ASP A 144 17.08 7.51 -1.00
CA ASP A 144 17.42 8.38 0.11
C ASP A 144 16.15 8.89 0.80
N VAL A 145 16.17 8.94 2.13
CA VAL A 145 15.00 9.35 2.95
C VAL A 145 14.53 10.76 2.61
N GLU A 146 15.45 11.68 2.34
CA GLU A 146 15.12 13.06 1.94
C GLU A 146 14.27 13.11 0.66
N ALA A 147 14.53 12.22 -0.29
CA ALA A 147 13.78 12.16 -1.53
C ALA A 147 12.35 11.63 -1.31
N LEU A 148 12.09 10.85 -0.26
CA LEU A 148 10.73 10.40 0.11
C LEU A 148 9.85 11.57 0.58
N HIS A 149 10.46 12.67 1.03
CA HIS A 149 9.74 13.88 1.40
C HIS A 149 9.46 14.82 0.20
N LEU A 150 10.10 14.61 -0.95
CA LEU A 150 9.90 15.40 -2.17
C LEU A 150 8.73 14.84 -3.00
N GLY A 151 7.75 15.70 -3.31
CA GLY A 151 6.57 15.29 -4.08
C GLY A 151 6.89 14.75 -5.47
N SER A 152 7.91 15.33 -6.12
CA SER A 152 8.38 14.93 -7.46
C SER A 152 8.98 13.52 -7.54
N SER A 153 9.27 12.88 -6.40
CA SER A 153 9.81 11.52 -6.37
C SER A 153 8.74 10.44 -6.58
N TRP A 154 7.46 10.80 -6.52
CA TRP A 154 6.34 9.87 -6.46
C TRP A 154 5.61 9.77 -7.80
N THR A 155 5.30 8.53 -8.19
CA THR A 155 4.48 8.22 -9.37
C THR A 155 3.12 7.71 -8.92
N LEU A 156 2.04 8.40 -9.28
CA LEU A 156 0.67 7.96 -8.98
C LEU A 156 0.33 6.67 -9.72
N ILE A 157 -0.10 5.65 -8.96
CA ILE A 157 -0.49 4.33 -9.48
C ILE A 157 -1.95 3.98 -9.18
N TYR A 158 -2.56 4.63 -8.18
CA TYR A 158 -3.97 4.44 -7.86
C TYR A 158 -4.59 5.73 -7.31
N SER A 159 -5.84 6.00 -7.68
CA SER A 159 -6.69 7.02 -7.07
C SER A 159 -8.12 6.49 -7.11
N GLY A 160 -8.70 6.22 -5.94
CA GLY A 160 -9.97 5.50 -5.91
C GLY A 160 -10.45 5.16 -4.50
N PRO A 161 -11.53 4.34 -4.42
CA PRO A 161 -12.13 3.94 -3.15
C PRO A 161 -11.21 3.05 -2.30
N THR A 162 -11.53 2.93 -1.01
CA THR A 162 -10.92 1.94 -0.10
C THR A 162 -11.71 0.63 -0.03
N GLY A 163 -12.88 0.58 -0.68
CA GLY A 163 -13.87 -0.50 -0.55
C GLY A 163 -14.89 -0.28 0.56
N ILE A 164 -14.73 0.77 1.38
CA ILE A 164 -15.72 1.18 2.39
C ILE A 164 -16.95 1.80 1.71
N ASP A 165 -18.15 1.28 2.00
CA ASP A 165 -19.41 1.86 1.54
C ASP A 165 -19.59 3.26 2.14
N PRO A 166 -19.75 4.34 1.34
CA PRO A 166 -19.92 5.69 1.85
C PRO A 166 -21.25 5.91 2.60
N ALA A 167 -22.30 5.14 2.28
CA ALA A 167 -23.65 5.35 2.78
C ALA A 167 -23.92 4.62 4.11
N THR A 168 -23.29 3.46 4.34
CA THR A 168 -23.56 2.63 5.52
C THR A 168 -22.28 2.23 6.25
N ASP A 169 -22.33 2.15 7.59
CA ASP A 169 -21.23 1.61 8.38
C ASP A 169 -21.11 0.09 8.11
N PRO A 170 -19.99 -0.39 7.54
CA PRO A 170 -19.79 -1.80 7.22
C PRO A 170 -19.53 -2.68 8.46
N GLY A 171 -19.51 -2.09 9.66
CA GLY A 171 -19.07 -2.72 10.90
C GLY A 171 -17.64 -2.36 11.25
N ARG A 172 -17.20 -2.75 12.45
CA ARG A 172 -15.90 -2.39 13.03
C ARG A 172 -14.98 -3.61 13.07
N ASN A 173 -13.67 -3.39 12.95
CA ASN A 173 -12.66 -4.44 12.92
C ASN A 173 -12.93 -5.48 11.82
N THR A 174 -13.33 -5.03 10.62
CA THR A 174 -13.64 -5.92 9.49
C THR A 174 -12.87 -5.50 8.25
N TYR A 175 -12.43 -6.49 7.47
CA TYR A 175 -11.88 -6.26 6.13
C TYR A 175 -12.98 -5.83 5.16
N MET A 176 -12.58 -4.98 4.21
CA MET A 176 -13.41 -4.48 3.14
C MET A 176 -13.21 -5.26 1.85
N GLN A 177 -13.99 -4.92 0.82
CA GLN A 177 -13.74 -5.43 -0.52
C GLN A 177 -12.37 -4.94 -1.02
N GLN A 178 -11.54 -5.87 -1.49
CA GLN A 178 -10.27 -5.57 -2.16
C GLN A 178 -10.50 -4.65 -3.37
N GLN A 179 -9.61 -3.67 -3.54
CA GLN A 179 -9.64 -2.74 -4.64
C GLN A 179 -8.47 -3.01 -5.58
N ASP A 180 -8.76 -3.68 -6.70
CA ASP A 180 -7.79 -4.02 -7.74
C ASP A 180 -7.51 -2.84 -8.68
N PHE A 181 -6.26 -2.72 -9.13
CA PHE A 181 -5.83 -1.74 -10.11
C PHE A 181 -4.65 -2.23 -10.94
N SER A 182 -4.46 -1.59 -12.11
CA SER A 182 -3.38 -1.94 -13.03
C SER A 182 -2.11 -1.14 -12.71
N ASN A 183 -1.02 -1.86 -12.42
CA ASN A 183 0.32 -1.31 -12.38
C ASN A 183 1.30 -2.40 -12.81
N ALA A 184 2.30 -2.01 -13.61
CA ALA A 184 3.35 -2.91 -14.12
C ALA A 184 4.76 -2.45 -13.69
N ILE A 185 4.85 -1.35 -12.93
CA ILE A 185 6.11 -0.77 -12.49
C ILE A 185 6.40 -1.24 -11.07
N ALA A 186 7.62 -1.74 -10.85
CA ALA A 186 8.11 -2.11 -9.54
C ALA A 186 8.71 -0.88 -8.82
N PHE A 187 8.39 -0.74 -7.54
CA PHE A 187 8.80 0.36 -6.68
C PHE A 187 9.44 -0.13 -5.38
N ARG A 188 10.36 0.66 -4.82
CA ARG A 188 11.00 0.40 -3.51
C ARG A 188 10.12 0.81 -2.34
N SER A 189 9.39 1.92 -2.49
CA SER A 189 8.55 2.48 -1.45
C SER A 189 7.21 2.91 -2.02
N TYR A 190 6.19 2.93 -1.16
CA TYR A 190 4.84 3.38 -1.51
C TYR A 190 4.38 4.50 -0.58
N ARG A 191 3.56 5.40 -1.10
CA ARG A 191 2.89 6.46 -0.34
C ARG A 191 1.39 6.33 -0.53
N LEU A 192 0.68 6.17 0.59
CA LEU A 192 -0.78 6.10 0.63
C LEU A 192 -1.31 7.36 1.30
N LEU A 193 -2.23 8.06 0.65
CA LEU A 193 -2.85 9.28 1.18
C LEU A 193 -4.37 9.18 1.13
N VAL A 194 -5.02 9.56 2.23
CA VAL A 194 -6.47 9.67 2.35
C VAL A 194 -6.93 10.94 1.65
N THR A 195 -7.88 10.79 0.73
CA THR A 195 -8.44 11.90 -0.07
C THR A 195 -9.88 12.24 0.31
N SER A 196 -10.59 11.34 0.98
CA SER A 196 -11.88 11.63 1.63
C SER A 196 -12.16 10.69 2.79
N GLN A 197 -13.06 11.11 3.68
CA GLN A 197 -13.52 10.34 4.84
C GLN A 197 -15.05 10.38 4.92
N ARG A 198 -15.65 9.41 5.63
CA ARG A 198 -17.12 9.22 5.65
C ARG A 198 -17.88 10.44 6.18
N GLY A 199 -17.42 10.98 7.30
CA GLY A 199 -18.05 12.12 7.96
C GLY A 199 -17.01 13.17 8.33
N ASP A 200 -17.47 14.25 8.95
CA ASP A 200 -16.57 15.23 9.54
C ASP A 200 -16.30 14.84 11.00
N ASP A 201 -15.06 14.48 11.29
CA ASP A 201 -14.56 14.15 12.63
C ASP A 201 -13.07 14.44 12.67
N SER A 202 -12.52 14.70 13.84
CA SER A 202 -11.16 15.11 14.17
C SER A 202 -9.98 14.34 13.56
N SER A 203 -10.20 13.19 12.93
CA SER A 203 -9.14 12.29 12.45
C SER A 203 -9.67 11.27 11.44
N VAL A 204 -8.73 10.60 10.75
CA VAL A 204 -9.00 9.36 10.01
C VAL A 204 -8.43 8.16 10.78
N GLN A 205 -9.06 7.00 10.63
CA GLN A 205 -8.56 5.75 11.21
C GLN A 205 -8.86 4.51 10.37
N TYR A 206 -8.01 3.50 10.52
CA TYR A 206 -8.18 2.18 9.93
C TYR A 206 -7.33 1.18 10.70
N ALA A 207 -7.82 -0.06 10.79
CA ALA A 207 -7.09 -1.16 11.40
C ALA A 207 -6.02 -1.70 10.46
N GLU A 208 -6.32 -1.75 9.16
CA GLU A 208 -5.38 -2.21 8.14
C GLU A 208 -5.53 -1.39 6.85
N ALA A 209 -4.42 -1.20 6.14
CA ALA A 209 -4.30 -0.62 4.82
C ALA A 209 -3.22 -1.41 4.04
N GLN A 210 -3.54 -2.67 3.74
CA GLN A 210 -2.60 -3.59 3.11
C GLN A 210 -2.41 -3.23 1.64
N ILE A 211 -1.15 -3.17 1.22
CA ILE A 211 -0.78 -3.10 -0.19
C ILE A 211 -0.51 -4.52 -0.65
N LEU A 212 -1.21 -4.94 -1.70
CA LEU A 212 -1.14 -6.29 -2.26
C LEU A 212 -0.45 -6.25 -3.63
N GLY A 213 0.34 -7.27 -3.94
CA GLY A 213 1.25 -7.23 -5.07
C GLY A 213 2.04 -8.51 -5.30
N TYR A 214 3.05 -8.38 -6.14
CA TYR A 214 4.03 -9.42 -6.45
C TYR A 214 5.44 -8.81 -6.57
N PHE A 215 6.49 -9.63 -6.51
CA PHE A 215 7.89 -9.19 -6.52
C PHE A 215 8.83 -10.24 -7.12
#